data_AF-A0A7Z8LCG3-F1
#
_entry.id   AF-A0A7Z8LCG3-F1
#
_cell.length_a   1.000
_cell.length_b   1.000
_cell.length_c   1.000
_cell.angle_alpha   90.00
_cell.angle_beta   90.00
_cell.angle_gamma   90.00
#
_symmetry.space_group_name_H-M   'P 1'
#
loop_
_entity.id
_entity.type
_entity.pdbx_description
1 polymer ?
#
loop_
_entity_poly.entity_id
_entity_poly.type
_entity_poly.pdbx_seq_one_letter_code
_entity_poly.pdbx_strand_id
1 'polypeptide(L)'
;MSPRDEIPKLKGQDGEGSVQVHMDPSQKIEGAKVFSVYGKGGIGKSTTSSNLSAAFAAQGKRVLQIGCDPKHDSTFTLTGRLQP
;
A
#
# COMPACT_ATOMS: atom_id res chain seq x y z
N MET A 1 -22.30 -4.07 -6.96
CA MET A 1 -21.56 -4.48 -5.75
C MET A 1 -20.36 -3.56 -5.64
N SER A 2 -20.23 -2.88 -4.50
CA SER A 2 -19.06 -2.05 -4.18
C SER A 2 -17.91 -2.98 -3.79
N PRO A 3 -16.64 -2.68 -4.16
CA PRO A 3 -15.47 -3.41 -3.65
C PRO A 3 -15.35 -3.46 -2.11
N ARG A 4 -16.15 -2.65 -1.40
CA ARG A 4 -16.24 -2.68 0.08
C ARG A 4 -17.19 -3.74 0.63
N ASP A 5 -18.01 -4.37 -0.21
CA ASP A 5 -19.01 -5.34 0.21
C ASP A 5 -18.39 -6.73 0.50
N GLU A 6 -17.14 -6.97 0.08
CA GLU A 6 -16.38 -8.21 0.31
C GLU A 6 -15.38 -8.14 1.46
N ILE A 7 -15.32 -7.03 2.22
CA ILE A 7 -14.37 -6.91 3.34
C ILE A 7 -14.81 -7.90 4.44
N PRO A 8 -14.02 -8.95 4.73
CA PRO A 8 -14.38 -9.91 5.75
C PRO A 8 -14.46 -9.20 7.10
N LYS A 9 -15.50 -9.48 7.90
CA LYS A 9 -15.56 -9.03 9.30
C LYS A 9 -14.55 -9.83 10.13
N LEU A 10 -13.30 -9.39 10.16
CA LEU A 10 -12.17 -10.00 10.90
C LEU A 10 -12.19 -9.64 12.40
N LYS A 11 -13.37 -9.66 13.04
CA LYS A 11 -13.50 -9.23 14.44
C LYS A 11 -12.75 -10.24 15.34
N GLY A 12 -11.60 -9.84 15.87
CA GLY A 12 -10.83 -10.60 16.87
C GLY A 12 -9.64 -11.42 16.37
N GLN A 13 -9.25 -11.32 15.09
CA GLN A 13 -8.01 -11.96 14.60
C GLN A 13 -6.79 -11.02 14.59
N ASP A 14 -7.04 -9.70 14.60
CA ASP A 14 -6.01 -8.68 14.60
C ASP A 14 -5.94 -7.97 15.95
N GLY A 15 -4.73 -7.62 16.41
CA GLY A 15 -4.52 -6.91 17.68
C GLY A 15 -5.22 -5.55 17.71
N GLU A 16 -5.46 -5.01 18.92
CA GLU A 16 -6.23 -3.76 19.13
C GLU A 16 -5.80 -2.64 18.17
N GLY A 17 -6.66 -2.36 17.18
CA GLY A 17 -6.48 -1.24 16.24
C GLY A 17 -5.67 -1.54 14.97
N SER A 18 -5.24 -2.78 14.76
CA SER A 18 -4.60 -3.21 13.51
C SER A 18 -5.58 -4.00 12.63
N VAL A 19 -5.46 -3.86 11.32
CA VAL A 19 -6.04 -4.78 10.34
C VAL A 19 -4.85 -5.47 9.68
N GLN A 20 -4.64 -6.75 9.97
CA GLN A 20 -3.58 -7.52 9.33
C GLN A 20 -4.11 -8.03 7.98
N VAL A 21 -3.22 -8.09 7.00
CA VAL A 21 -3.52 -8.79 5.75
C VAL A 21 -3.38 -10.28 6.03
N HIS A 22 -4.51 -10.98 6.20
CA HIS A 22 -4.52 -12.44 6.23
C HIS A 22 -4.24 -12.96 4.82
N MET A 23 -3.01 -13.40 4.58
CA MET A 23 -2.65 -14.05 3.33
C MET A 23 -3.32 -15.42 3.27
N ASP A 24 -3.80 -15.79 2.07
CA ASP A 24 -4.20 -17.16 1.80
C ASP A 24 -2.96 -18.07 2.04
N PRO A 25 -3.06 -19.10 2.91
CA PRO A 25 -1.95 -20.01 3.19
C PRO A 25 -1.38 -20.71 1.94
N SER A 26 -2.16 -20.83 0.87
CA SER A 26 -1.74 -21.38 -0.42
C SER A 26 -0.94 -20.38 -1.27
N GLN A 27 -0.98 -19.09 -0.94
CA GLN A 27 -0.35 -18.02 -1.72
C GLN A 27 1.16 -17.97 -1.47
N LYS A 28 1.94 -18.49 -2.42
CA LYS A 28 3.41 -18.34 -2.42
C LYS A 28 3.81 -17.01 -3.05
N ILE A 29 4.74 -16.29 -2.41
CA ILE A 29 5.44 -15.16 -3.03
C ILE A 29 6.64 -15.75 -3.76
N GLU A 30 6.51 -15.97 -5.07
CA GLU A 30 7.61 -16.50 -5.89
C GLU A 30 8.66 -15.43 -6.19
N GLY A 31 8.25 -14.16 -6.28
CA GLY A 31 9.13 -13.02 -6.52
C GLY A 31 8.37 -11.69 -6.51
N ALA A 32 9.11 -10.58 -6.47
CA ALA A 32 8.56 -9.23 -6.50
C ALA A 32 9.29 -8.37 -7.54
N LYS A 33 8.55 -7.56 -8.29
CA LYS A 33 9.13 -6.50 -9.12
C LYS A 33 9.36 -5.28 -8.24
N VAL A 34 10.62 -4.86 -8.09
CA VAL A 34 11.02 -3.74 -7.25
C VAL A 34 11.31 -2.53 -8.13
N PHE A 35 10.66 -1.40 -7.82
CA PHE A 35 10.87 -0.13 -8.50
C PHE A 35 11.43 0.89 -7.51
N SER A 36 12.39 1.70 -7.95
CA SER A 36 12.92 2.83 -7.18
C SER A 36 12.67 4.13 -7.93
N VAL A 37 12.06 5.11 -7.25
CA VAL A 37 11.62 6.38 -7.83
C VAL A 37 12.48 7.52 -7.28
N TYR A 38 13.30 8.12 -8.14
CA TYR A 38 14.20 9.22 -7.81
C TYR A 38 13.81 10.53 -8.50
N GLY A 39 14.43 11.62 -8.08
CA GLY A 39 14.20 12.95 -8.63
C GLY A 39 14.35 14.07 -7.59
N LYS A 40 14.42 15.31 -8.08
CA LYS A 40 14.57 16.52 -7.26
C LYS A 40 13.46 16.65 -6.21
N GLY A 41 13.74 17.36 -5.12
CA GLY A 41 12.70 17.76 -4.14
C GLY A 41 11.55 18.49 -4.85
N GLY A 42 10.30 18.11 -4.55
CA GLY A 42 9.10 18.73 -5.12
C GLY A 42 8.73 18.33 -6.54
N ILE A 43 9.48 17.45 -7.23
CA ILE A 43 9.18 17.05 -8.62
C ILE A 43 7.94 16.13 -8.76
N GLY A 44 7.35 15.69 -7.65
CA GLY A 44 6.16 14.81 -7.66
C GLY A 44 6.44 13.33 -7.44
N LYS A 45 7.60 12.93 -6.89
CA LYS A 45 7.93 11.51 -6.59
C LYS A 45 6.83 10.80 -5.79
N SER A 46 6.41 11.37 -4.66
CA SER A 46 5.37 10.82 -3.79
C SER A 46 4.03 10.67 -4.51
N THR A 47 3.68 11.67 -5.34
CA THR A 47 2.45 11.68 -6.14
C THR A 47 2.47 10.57 -7.19
N THR A 48 3.58 10.41 -7.92
CA THR A 48 3.74 9.36 -8.92
C THR A 48 3.73 7.97 -8.27
N SER A 49 4.49 7.77 -7.20
CA SER A 49 4.56 6.50 -6.48
C SER A 49 3.20 6.06 -5.95
N SER A 50 2.43 6.98 -5.34
CA SER A 50 1.11 6.68 -4.80
C SER A 50 0.11 6.28 -5.88
N ASN A 51 0.06 7.02 -6.99
CA ASN A 51 -0.84 6.69 -8.10
C ASN A 51 -0.43 5.38 -8.80
N LEU A 52 0.88 5.12 -8.95
CA LEU A 52 1.37 3.85 -9.49
C LEU A 52 0.97 2.67 -8.59
N SER A 53 1.11 2.82 -7.28
CA SER A 53 0.67 1.82 -6.30
C SER A 53 -0.83 1.56 -6.39
N ALA A 54 -1.65 2.60 -6.45
CA ALA A 54 -3.09 2.49 -6.60
C ALA A 54 -3.48 1.81 -7.91
N ALA A 55 -2.81 2.14 -9.02
CA ALA A 55 -3.05 1.52 -10.32
C ALA A 55 -2.71 0.02 -10.33
N PHE A 56 -1.57 -0.38 -9.75
CA PHE A 56 -1.23 -1.80 -9.62
C PHE A 56 -2.20 -2.55 -8.71
N ALA A 57 -2.64 -1.95 -7.61
CA ALA A 57 -3.67 -2.52 -6.75
C ALA A 57 -5.00 -2.72 -7.51
N ALA A 58 -5.43 -1.74 -8.30
CA ALA A 58 -6.62 -1.84 -9.15
C ALA A 58 -6.51 -2.93 -10.22
N GLN A 59 -5.30 -3.29 -10.64
CA GLN A 59 -5.01 -4.43 -11.53
C GLN A 59 -4.89 -5.78 -10.78
N GLY A 60 -5.32 -5.84 -9.51
CA GLY A 60 -5.29 -7.05 -8.69
C GLY A 60 -3.88 -7.45 -8.24
N LYS A 61 -2.90 -6.55 -8.28
CA LYS A 61 -1.55 -6.82 -7.76
C LYS A 61 -1.47 -6.44 -6.28
N ARG A 62 -0.73 -7.24 -5.52
CA ARG A 62 -0.31 -6.85 -4.17
C ARG A 62 0.85 -5.86 -4.30
N VAL A 63 0.75 -4.73 -3.62
CA VAL A 63 1.72 -3.63 -3.71
C VAL A 63 2.19 -3.24 -2.33
N LEU A 64 3.50 -3.03 -2.19
CA LEU A 64 4.12 -2.44 -1.02
C LEU A 64 4.83 -1.16 -1.46
N GLN A 65 4.39 -0.02 -0.93
CA GLN A 65 5.07 1.27 -1.12
C GLN A 65 5.83 1.64 0.14
N ILE A 66 7.14 1.87 0.00
CA ILE A 66 8.02 2.31 1.09
C ILE A 66 8.44 3.75 0.80
N GLY A 67 8.20 4.65 1.76
CA GLY A 67 8.71 6.02 1.71
C GLY A 67 10.13 6.10 2.23
N CYS A 68 11.09 6.49 1.38
CA CYS A 68 12.49 6.68 1.75
C CYS A 68 12.91 8.16 1.63
N ASP A 69 12.08 9.08 2.14
CA ASP A 69 12.34 10.52 2.11
C ASP A 69 12.07 11.10 3.52
N PRO A 70 12.96 11.93 4.09
CA PRO A 70 12.80 12.52 5.42
C PRO A 70 11.56 13.42 5.56
N LYS A 71 10.86 13.73 4.46
CA LYS A 71 9.59 14.44 4.51
C LYS A 71 8.41 13.57 5.00
N HIS A 72 8.54 12.24 4.97
CA HIS A 72 7.54 11.27 5.47
C HIS A 72 6.12 11.39 4.87
N ASP A 73 5.95 12.04 3.71
CA ASP A 73 4.65 12.26 3.05
C ASP A 73 4.37 11.32 1.85
N SER A 74 5.27 10.36 1.60
CA SER A 74 5.21 9.47 0.43
C SER A 74 3.90 8.68 0.33
N THR A 75 3.38 8.18 1.45
CA THR A 75 2.18 7.32 1.50
C THR A 75 0.91 8.06 1.93
N PHE A 76 0.99 9.37 2.21
CA PHE A 76 -0.11 10.18 2.74
C PHE A 76 -1.39 10.07 1.90
N THR A 77 -1.26 10.13 0.57
CA THR A 77 -2.43 10.08 -0.33
C THR A 77 -3.08 8.69 -0.40
N LEU A 78 -2.37 7.63 0.01
CA LEU A 78 -2.91 6.27 0.10
C LEU A 78 -3.60 6.02 1.45
N THR A 79 -3.04 6.55 2.54
CA THR A 79 -3.50 6.27 3.91
C THR A 79 -4.43 7.35 4.47
N GLY A 80 -4.47 8.52 3.85
CA GLY A 80 -5.17 9.71 4.34
C GLY A 80 -4.55 10.35 5.59
N ARG A 81 -3.39 9.87 6.04
CA ARG A 81 -2.67 10.36 7.24
C ARG A 81 -1.17 10.15 7.11
N LEU A 82 -0.37 10.99 7.77
CA LEU A 82 1.07 10.75 7.86
C LEU A 82 1.32 9.44 8.62
N GLN A 83 2.19 8.59 8.07
CA GLN A 83 2.65 7.41 8.80
C GLN A 83 3.95 7.73 9.56
N PRO A 84 4.02 7.36 10.86
CA PRO A 84 5.23 7.50 11.65
C PRO A 84 6.39 6.68 11.08
#